data_AF-A0A4Y7SR26-F1
#
_entry.id   AF-A0A4Y7SR26-F1
#
_cell.length_a   1.000
_cell.length_b   1.000
_cell.length_c   1.000
_cell.angle_alpha   90.00
_cell.angle_beta   90.00
_cell.angle_gamma   90.00
#
_symmetry.space_group_name_H-M   'P 1'
#
loop_
_entity.id
_entity.type
_entity.pdbx_description
1 polymer ?
#
loop_
_entity_poly.entity_id
_entity_poly.type
_entity_poly.pdbx_seq_one_letter_code
_entity_poly.pdbx_strand_id
1 'polypeptide(L)'
;MPSSCPSIASTANYEFDAADADVVLLSSGHVSPTKFRLHKCILSLASPFFRDMFTLPQASSHDNSEKADIPEIPVSESGNVLEPLLRFVYPIPDPVLHSLDELEPVLAAAVKYEFDAVIASLRGFLVSAPFLQASPVKVYAIACRYGLTDEAKIASRYTLGTDLLQLEEAAAQSLKSMVAFDYHRLLVLHKRRAEAAIEFIRKMGEEDDQCGGLIKCMQCNGSVFTAQGPPKWWIEWEKDAVDELKARPTTDVVFGLDFLYGAARKSGCVRCMGSVLESWKVLRDLKEAIDSLPSTT
;
A
#
# COMPACT_ATOMS: atom_id res chain seq x y z
N MET A 1 9.62 -45.13 -2.34
CA MET A 1 10.47 -43.94 -2.36
C MET A 1 9.66 -42.78 -2.95
N PRO A 2 9.34 -41.74 -2.18
CA PRO A 2 8.92 -40.46 -2.73
C PRO A 2 10.09 -39.47 -2.55
N SER A 3 10.83 -39.16 -3.62
CA SER A 3 10.65 -37.92 -4.41
C SER A 3 10.63 -36.68 -3.53
N SER A 4 11.84 -36.25 -3.13
CA SER A 4 12.10 -34.98 -2.46
C SER A 4 11.70 -33.82 -3.36
N CYS A 5 10.81 -32.95 -2.86
CA CYS A 5 10.57 -31.62 -3.42
C CYS A 5 11.88 -30.82 -3.47
N PRO A 6 12.11 -29.99 -4.50
CA PRO A 6 13.25 -29.09 -4.50
C PRO A 6 13.08 -28.08 -3.36
N SER A 7 14.12 -28.04 -2.51
CA SER A 7 14.30 -27.12 -1.40
C SER A 7 14.07 -25.67 -1.83
N ILE A 8 13.34 -24.94 -0.98
CA ILE A 8 13.25 -23.49 -0.93
C ILE A 8 14.65 -22.90 -1.16
N ALA A 9 14.78 -22.01 -2.14
CA ALA A 9 16.03 -21.31 -2.43
C ALA A 9 16.43 -20.50 -1.19
N SER A 10 17.52 -20.91 -0.54
CA SER A 10 18.22 -20.11 0.45
C SER A 10 18.76 -18.87 -0.25
N THR A 11 18.22 -17.69 0.09
CA THR A 11 18.76 -16.40 -0.32
C THR A 11 20.07 -16.17 0.44
N ALA A 12 21.15 -16.74 -0.07
CA ALA A 12 22.49 -16.38 0.38
C ALA A 12 22.76 -14.91 0.02
N ASN A 13 23.25 -14.14 0.99
CA ASN A 13 23.75 -12.79 0.74
C ASN A 13 24.87 -12.85 -0.30
N TYR A 14 24.86 -11.94 -1.27
CA TYR A 14 25.96 -11.84 -2.22
C TYR A 14 27.13 -11.07 -1.58
N GLU A 15 28.32 -11.70 -1.55
CA GLU A 15 29.43 -11.21 -0.74
C GLU A 15 30.21 -10.02 -1.37
N PHE A 16 30.04 -9.76 -2.67
CA PHE A 16 30.74 -8.68 -3.40
C PHE A 16 32.25 -8.64 -3.10
N ASP A 17 32.99 -9.67 -3.49
CA ASP A 17 34.41 -9.88 -3.16
C ASP A 17 35.35 -9.91 -4.38
N ALA A 18 34.92 -9.34 -5.51
CA ALA A 18 35.62 -9.40 -6.79
C ALA A 18 37.11 -9.01 -6.69
N ALA A 19 37.97 -9.82 -7.30
CA ALA A 19 39.43 -9.62 -7.28
C ALA A 19 39.87 -8.39 -8.08
N ASP A 20 39.16 -8.07 -9.15
CA ASP A 20 39.38 -6.96 -10.08
C ASP A 20 38.65 -5.66 -9.68
N ALA A 21 38.05 -5.62 -8.50
CA ALA A 21 37.44 -4.41 -7.95
C ALA A 21 38.43 -3.24 -7.85
N ASP A 22 37.99 -2.05 -8.24
CA ASP A 22 38.74 -0.80 -8.25
C ASP A 22 38.19 0.25 -7.26
N VAL A 23 37.20 -0.14 -6.45
CA VAL A 23 36.69 0.60 -5.28
C VAL A 23 36.12 -0.34 -4.22
N VAL A 24 36.20 0.05 -2.95
CA VAL A 24 35.53 -0.62 -1.83
C VAL A 24 34.55 0.34 -1.15
N LEU A 25 33.28 -0.04 -1.01
CA LEU A 25 32.36 0.66 -0.13
C LEU A 25 32.36 0.01 1.25
N LEU A 26 32.48 0.84 2.31
CA LEU A 26 32.44 0.39 3.69
C LEU A 26 31.06 0.72 4.28
N SER A 27 30.26 -0.30 4.57
CA SER A 27 28.93 -0.09 5.15
C SER A 27 29.01 0.46 6.57
N SER A 28 27.96 1.14 7.03
CA SER A 28 27.81 1.48 8.44
C SER A 28 27.50 0.22 9.26
N GLY A 29 28.11 0.09 10.45
CA GLY A 29 27.91 -1.06 11.32
C GLY A 29 28.46 -0.82 12.72
N HIS A 30 27.79 -1.39 13.73
CA HIS A 30 28.15 -1.19 15.15
C HIS A 30 29.35 -2.03 15.61
N VAL A 31 29.66 -3.14 14.93
CA VAL A 31 30.74 -4.07 15.32
C VAL A 31 31.93 -3.96 14.35
N SER A 32 31.68 -4.07 13.05
CA SER A 32 32.68 -3.84 12.00
C SER A 32 31.97 -3.48 10.69
N PRO A 33 32.51 -2.55 9.88
CA PRO A 33 31.97 -2.26 8.57
C PRO A 33 32.14 -3.46 7.63
N THR A 34 31.09 -3.83 6.91
CA THR A 34 31.18 -4.81 5.83
C THR A 34 31.82 -4.14 4.62
N LYS A 35 32.80 -4.82 4.01
CA LYS A 35 33.51 -4.34 2.82
C LYS A 35 32.85 -4.89 1.57
N PHE A 36 32.42 -4.02 0.67
CA PHE A 36 31.86 -4.38 -0.63
C PHE A 36 32.87 -3.99 -1.71
N ARG A 37 33.49 -4.98 -2.35
CA ARG A 37 34.46 -4.79 -3.43
C ARG A 37 33.73 -4.66 -4.77
N LEU A 38 33.82 -3.49 -5.39
CA LEU A 38 32.98 -3.07 -6.50
C LEU A 38 33.80 -2.43 -7.63
N HIS A 39 33.12 -2.14 -8.73
CA HIS A 39 33.65 -1.53 -9.94
C HIS A 39 33.09 -0.12 -10.12
N LYS A 40 33.98 0.88 -10.18
CA LYS A 40 33.63 2.28 -10.44
C LYS A 40 32.87 2.45 -11.73
N CYS A 41 33.23 1.70 -12.77
CA CYS A 41 32.56 1.76 -14.07
C CYS A 41 31.07 1.37 -13.97
N ILE A 42 30.73 0.29 -13.25
CA ILE A 42 29.35 -0.15 -13.05
C ILE A 42 28.58 0.89 -12.24
N LEU A 43 29.14 1.33 -11.11
CA LEU A 43 28.50 2.34 -10.25
C LEU A 43 28.28 3.67 -10.98
N SER A 44 29.25 4.11 -11.79
CA SER A 44 29.18 5.36 -12.57
C SER A 44 28.19 5.30 -13.72
N LEU A 45 28.01 4.12 -14.32
CA LEU A 45 27.00 3.90 -15.36
C LEU A 45 25.59 3.90 -14.76
N ALA A 46 25.44 3.34 -13.56
CA ALA A 46 24.15 3.21 -12.89
C ALA A 46 23.73 4.45 -12.08
N SER A 47 24.68 5.29 -11.65
CA SER A 47 24.43 6.44 -10.78
C SER A 47 25.26 7.68 -11.19
N PRO A 48 24.60 8.81 -11.50
CA PRO A 48 25.27 10.09 -11.68
C PRO A 48 26.04 10.53 -10.44
N PHE A 49 25.47 10.32 -9.24
CA PHE A 49 26.15 10.61 -7.96
C PHE A 49 27.53 9.93 -7.89
N PHE A 50 27.61 8.63 -8.14
CA PHE A 50 28.88 7.91 -8.06
C PHE A 50 29.84 8.32 -9.18
N ARG A 51 29.31 8.56 -10.40
CA ARG A 51 30.11 9.08 -11.51
C ARG A 51 30.81 10.37 -11.13
N ASP A 52 30.07 11.33 -10.59
CA ASP A 52 30.60 12.64 -10.24
C ASP A 52 31.53 12.55 -9.01
N MET A 53 31.16 11.76 -7.99
CA MET A 53 31.98 11.54 -6.80
C MET A 53 33.37 10.98 -7.15
N PHE A 54 33.47 10.06 -8.11
CA PHE A 54 34.77 9.50 -8.52
C PHE A 54 35.64 10.47 -9.32
N THR A 55 35.11 11.61 -9.78
CA THR A 55 35.92 12.67 -10.41
C THR A 55 36.56 13.62 -9.38
N LEU A 56 36.12 13.58 -8.13
CA LEU A 56 36.61 14.48 -7.09
C LEU A 56 38.08 14.17 -6.74
N PRO A 57 38.93 15.20 -6.55
CA PRO A 57 40.30 15.00 -6.10
C PRO A 57 40.30 14.32 -4.73
N GLN A 58 40.90 13.13 -4.63
CA GLN A 58 41.13 12.50 -3.33
C GLN A 58 42.32 13.18 -2.65
N ALA A 59 42.21 13.44 -1.34
CA ALA A 59 43.35 13.92 -0.56
C ALA A 59 44.44 12.86 -0.61
N SER A 60 45.61 13.21 -1.14
CA SER A 60 46.74 12.29 -1.24
C SER A 60 47.16 11.85 0.15
N SER A 61 46.85 10.60 0.51
CA SER A 61 47.47 9.93 1.64
C SER A 61 48.95 9.76 1.31
N HIS A 62 49.77 10.63 1.90
CA HIS A 62 51.22 10.54 1.90
C HIS A 62 51.65 9.31 2.72
N ASP A 63 51.48 8.11 2.19
CA ASP A 63 52.18 6.92 2.68
C ASP A 63 52.73 6.13 1.49
N ASN A 64 54.06 6.18 1.37
CA ASN A 64 54.87 5.44 0.40
C ASN A 64 54.80 3.93 0.69
N SER A 65 53.70 3.28 0.31
CA SER A 65 53.67 1.82 0.21
C SER A 65 53.35 1.41 -1.23
N GLU A 66 54.18 0.53 -1.80
CA GLU A 66 54.21 0.13 -3.21
C GLU A 66 53.04 -0.78 -3.64
N LYS A 67 51.89 -0.67 -2.97
CA LYS A 67 50.63 -1.26 -3.43
C LYS A 67 49.63 -0.12 -3.59
N ALA A 68 49.14 0.07 -4.81
CA ALA A 68 47.99 0.95 -5.03
C ALA A 68 46.79 0.31 -4.31
N ASP A 69 46.60 0.66 -3.03
CA ASP A 69 45.46 0.19 -2.26
C ASP A 69 44.18 0.72 -2.91
N ILE A 70 43.22 -0.18 -3.09
CA ILE A 70 41.92 0.12 -3.68
C ILE A 70 41.22 1.15 -2.77
N PRO A 71 40.70 2.27 -3.31
CA PRO A 71 40.11 3.32 -2.49
C PRO A 71 38.91 2.78 -1.70
N GLU A 72 38.95 2.99 -0.38
CA GLU A 72 37.85 2.65 0.53
C GLU A 72 36.99 3.89 0.81
N ILE A 73 35.68 3.78 0.61
CA ILE A 73 34.73 4.88 0.75
C ILE A 73 33.67 4.51 1.79
N PRO A 74 33.64 5.18 2.96
CA PRO A 74 32.61 4.93 3.96
C PRO A 74 31.25 5.46 3.50
N VAL A 75 30.21 4.66 3.70
CA VAL A 75 28.81 5.01 3.44
C VAL A 75 27.97 4.90 4.72
N SER A 76 26.82 5.58 4.75
CA SER A 76 25.96 5.60 5.95
C SER A 76 25.02 4.41 6.03
N GLU A 77 24.87 3.67 4.94
CA GLU A 77 23.95 2.55 4.77
C GLU A 77 24.57 1.30 5.38
N SER A 78 23.75 0.53 6.09
CA SER A 78 24.19 -0.76 6.65
C SER A 78 24.33 -1.80 5.54
N GLY A 79 25.07 -2.89 5.83
CA GLY A 79 25.21 -3.99 4.88
C GLY A 79 23.86 -4.56 4.40
N ASN A 80 22.86 -4.56 5.28
CA ASN A 80 21.50 -5.05 5.02
C ASN A 80 20.75 -4.20 3.98
N VAL A 81 21.17 -2.95 3.78
CA VAL A 81 20.60 -2.03 2.78
C VAL A 81 21.47 -2.01 1.53
N LEU A 82 22.79 -2.01 1.71
CA LEU A 82 23.74 -1.89 0.62
C LEU A 82 23.79 -3.16 -0.24
N GLU A 83 23.71 -4.35 0.35
CA GLU A 83 23.70 -5.62 -0.39
C GLU A 83 22.54 -5.72 -1.39
N PRO A 84 21.26 -5.54 -0.99
CA PRO A 84 20.15 -5.64 -1.94
C PRO A 84 20.19 -4.49 -2.97
N LEU A 85 20.59 -3.28 -2.55
CA LEU A 85 20.76 -2.15 -3.47
C LEU A 85 21.75 -2.50 -4.58
N LEU A 86 22.93 -3.02 -4.23
CA LEU A 86 23.98 -3.38 -5.17
C LEU A 86 23.57 -4.54 -6.08
N ARG A 87 22.74 -5.47 -5.59
CA ARG A 87 22.20 -6.56 -6.42
C ARG A 87 21.32 -6.05 -7.56
N PHE A 88 20.55 -4.98 -7.35
CA PHE A 88 19.80 -4.34 -8.45
C PHE A 88 20.72 -3.60 -9.44
N VAL A 89 21.93 -3.20 -9.01
CA VAL A 89 22.87 -2.44 -9.86
C VAL A 89 23.75 -3.38 -10.70
N TYR A 90 24.12 -4.53 -10.14
CA TYR A 90 24.97 -5.50 -10.81
C TYR A 90 24.13 -6.48 -11.66
N PRO A 91 24.71 -7.08 -12.72
CA PRO A 91 24.03 -8.06 -13.57
C PRO A 91 23.94 -9.43 -12.87
N ILE A 92 23.31 -9.46 -11.71
CA ILE A 92 23.05 -10.63 -10.87
C ILE A 92 21.57 -10.67 -10.52
N PRO A 93 21.03 -11.80 -10.00
CA PRO A 93 19.61 -11.88 -9.69
C PRO A 93 19.18 -10.83 -8.66
N ASP A 94 18.10 -10.13 -8.96
CA ASP A 94 17.46 -9.17 -8.06
C ASP A 94 17.21 -9.78 -6.68
N PRO A 95 17.34 -8.98 -5.60
CA PRO A 95 17.00 -9.43 -4.27
C PRO A 95 15.49 -9.60 -4.13
N VAL A 96 15.09 -10.49 -3.22
CA VAL A 96 13.70 -10.59 -2.79
C VAL A 96 13.57 -9.75 -1.52
N LEU A 97 12.72 -8.74 -1.56
CA LEU A 97 12.39 -7.91 -0.39
C LEU A 97 11.08 -8.42 0.20
N HIS A 98 11.10 -8.82 1.47
CA HIS A 98 9.97 -9.50 2.11
C HIS A 98 9.05 -8.54 2.87
N SER A 99 9.54 -7.35 3.20
CA SER A 99 8.82 -6.39 4.02
C SER A 99 9.02 -4.95 3.54
N LEU A 100 8.08 -4.07 3.89
CA LEU A 100 8.23 -2.63 3.67
C LEU A 100 9.37 -2.02 4.51
N ASP A 101 9.72 -2.65 5.64
CA ASP A 101 10.84 -2.24 6.50
C ASP A 101 12.20 -2.57 5.88
N GLU A 102 12.27 -3.57 4.99
CA GLU A 102 13.44 -3.81 4.13
C GLU A 102 13.44 -2.90 2.91
N LEU A 103 12.27 -2.70 2.28
CA LEU A 103 12.15 -1.94 1.03
C LEU A 103 12.42 -0.44 1.22
N GLU A 104 11.86 0.18 2.26
CA GLU A 104 11.96 1.64 2.44
C GLU A 104 13.42 2.12 2.60
N PRO A 105 14.29 1.48 3.40
CA PRO A 105 15.70 1.86 3.47
C PRO A 105 16.47 1.69 2.15
N VAL A 106 16.18 0.64 1.38
CA VAL A 106 16.80 0.40 0.06
C VAL A 106 16.36 1.48 -0.93
N LEU A 107 15.08 1.84 -0.93
CA LEU A 107 14.55 2.96 -1.71
C LEU A 107 15.20 4.29 -1.29
N ALA A 108 15.36 4.53 0.01
CA ALA A 108 16.03 5.72 0.52
C ALA A 108 17.46 5.84 -0.01
N ALA A 109 18.22 4.73 0.02
CA ALA A 109 19.58 4.68 -0.49
C ALA A 109 19.62 4.83 -2.02
N ALA A 110 18.68 4.22 -2.75
CA ALA A 110 18.57 4.38 -4.19
C ALA A 110 18.32 5.84 -4.60
N VAL A 111 17.43 6.54 -3.88
CA VAL A 111 17.17 7.98 -4.09
C VAL A 111 18.40 8.81 -3.73
N LYS A 112 19.02 8.56 -2.58
CA LYS A 112 20.22 9.27 -2.12
C LYS A 112 21.38 9.18 -3.11
N TYR A 113 21.55 8.00 -3.71
CA TYR A 113 22.61 7.71 -4.66
C TYR A 113 22.18 7.81 -6.12
N GLU A 114 20.99 8.35 -6.41
CA GLU A 114 20.51 8.60 -7.77
C GLU A 114 20.52 7.35 -8.68
N PHE A 115 20.14 6.20 -8.13
CA PHE A 115 20.01 4.94 -8.88
C PHE A 115 18.61 4.80 -9.52
N ASP A 116 18.35 5.54 -10.60
CA ASP A 116 17.01 5.64 -11.22
C ASP A 116 16.40 4.29 -11.64
N ALA A 117 17.20 3.39 -12.21
CA ALA A 117 16.74 2.06 -12.61
C ALA A 117 16.31 1.20 -11.40
N VAL A 118 16.99 1.38 -10.27
CA VAL A 118 16.64 0.69 -9.02
C VAL A 118 15.37 1.29 -8.43
N ILE A 119 15.23 2.62 -8.43
CA ILE A 119 14.00 3.31 -8.02
C ILE A 119 12.81 2.80 -8.84
N ALA A 120 12.95 2.70 -10.17
CA ALA A 120 11.90 2.18 -11.05
C ALA A 120 11.49 0.74 -10.68
N SER A 121 12.46 -0.11 -10.37
CA SER A 121 12.21 -1.50 -9.93
C SER A 121 11.46 -1.53 -8.59
N LEU A 122 11.96 -0.78 -7.60
CA LEU A 122 11.38 -0.69 -6.26
C LEU A 122 9.97 -0.11 -6.24
N ARG A 123 9.65 0.84 -7.14
CA ARG A 123 8.29 1.36 -7.33
C ARG A 123 7.30 0.24 -7.64
N GLY A 124 7.69 -0.70 -8.52
CA GLY A 124 6.87 -1.87 -8.85
C GLY A 124 6.66 -2.81 -7.65
N PHE A 125 7.71 -3.05 -6.86
CA PHE A 125 7.60 -3.85 -5.62
C PHE A 125 6.70 -3.17 -4.58
N LEU A 126 6.83 -1.85 -4.42
CA LEU A 126 6.06 -1.06 -3.45
C LEU A 126 4.54 -1.19 -3.67
N VAL A 127 4.09 -1.20 -4.92
CA VAL A 127 2.67 -1.36 -5.28
C VAL A 127 2.27 -2.81 -5.60
N SER A 128 3.07 -3.78 -5.15
CA SER A 128 2.69 -5.19 -5.27
C SER A 128 1.43 -5.49 -4.42
N ALA A 129 0.62 -6.43 -4.89
CA ALA A 129 -0.62 -6.82 -4.22
C ALA A 129 -0.43 -7.21 -2.74
N PRO A 130 0.62 -7.95 -2.34
CA PRO A 130 0.83 -8.29 -0.92
C PRO A 130 0.97 -7.06 -0.02
N PHE A 131 1.72 -6.03 -0.45
CA PHE A 131 1.93 -4.83 0.36
C PHE A 131 0.71 -3.91 0.37
N LEU A 132 0.03 -3.76 -0.76
CA LEU A 132 -1.19 -2.97 -0.85
C LEU A 132 -2.32 -3.52 0.01
N GLN A 133 -2.42 -4.85 0.14
CA GLN A 133 -3.43 -5.49 0.97
C GLN A 133 -3.04 -5.50 2.45
N ALA A 134 -1.77 -5.78 2.77
CA ALA A 134 -1.32 -5.89 4.15
C ALA A 134 -1.16 -4.54 4.84
N SER A 135 -0.71 -3.50 4.14
CA SER A 135 -0.36 -2.21 4.76
C SER A 135 -0.52 -1.01 3.80
N PRO A 136 -1.73 -0.75 3.29
CA PRO A 136 -1.95 0.29 2.28
C PRO A 136 -1.55 1.70 2.75
N VAL A 137 -1.77 2.01 4.03
CA VAL A 137 -1.40 3.30 4.63
C VAL A 137 0.12 3.50 4.64
N LYS A 138 0.89 2.45 4.93
CA LYS A 138 2.36 2.50 4.89
C LYS A 138 2.88 2.66 3.46
N VAL A 139 2.29 1.96 2.50
CA VAL A 139 2.61 2.13 1.07
C VAL A 139 2.33 3.56 0.61
N TYR A 140 1.17 4.12 0.96
CA TYR A 140 0.81 5.50 0.66
C TYR A 140 1.80 6.48 1.28
N ALA A 141 2.18 6.28 2.55
CA ALA A 141 3.15 7.11 3.26
C ALA A 141 4.52 7.14 2.56
N ILE A 142 5.05 5.96 2.22
CA ILE A 142 6.33 5.82 1.49
C ILE A 142 6.22 6.53 0.13
N ALA A 143 5.14 6.29 -0.61
CA ALA A 143 4.96 6.90 -1.93
C ALA A 143 4.93 8.43 -1.86
N CYS A 144 4.20 9.01 -0.91
CA CYS A 144 4.17 10.45 -0.67
C CYS A 144 5.54 11.00 -0.29
N ARG A 145 6.25 10.34 0.63
CA ARG A 145 7.58 10.76 1.11
C ARG A 145 8.60 10.90 -0.02
N TYR A 146 8.57 9.99 -0.99
CA TYR A 146 9.49 9.99 -2.14
C TYR A 146 8.90 10.64 -3.40
N GLY A 147 7.75 11.32 -3.31
CA GLY A 147 7.13 12.00 -4.46
C GLY A 147 6.61 11.06 -5.57
N LEU A 148 6.37 9.79 -5.23
CA LEU A 148 5.90 8.74 -6.15
C LEU A 148 4.38 8.87 -6.36
N THR A 149 4.00 9.87 -7.18
CA THR A 149 2.59 10.29 -7.29
C THR A 149 1.64 9.22 -7.85
N ASP A 150 2.09 8.38 -8.78
CA ASP A 150 1.26 7.32 -9.37
C ASP A 150 1.05 6.18 -8.37
N GLU A 151 2.10 5.81 -7.65
CA GLU A 151 2.06 4.82 -6.58
C GLU A 151 1.19 5.29 -5.42
N ALA A 152 1.26 6.57 -5.06
CA ALA A 152 0.41 7.17 -4.03
C ALA A 152 -1.07 7.11 -4.45
N LYS A 153 -1.39 7.37 -5.72
CA LYS A 153 -2.76 7.22 -6.23
C LYS A 153 -3.22 5.76 -6.13
N ILE A 154 -2.39 4.80 -6.54
CA ILE A 154 -2.71 3.37 -6.43
C ILE A 154 -2.99 3.02 -4.96
N ALA A 155 -2.06 3.34 -4.05
CA ALA A 155 -2.17 3.03 -2.64
C ALA A 155 -3.39 3.69 -1.97
N SER A 156 -3.70 4.94 -2.34
CA SER A 156 -4.85 5.67 -1.78
C SER A 156 -6.17 4.92 -1.95
N ARG A 157 -6.36 4.16 -3.05
CA ARG A 157 -7.55 3.32 -3.27
C ARG A 157 -7.70 2.24 -2.19
N TYR A 158 -6.60 1.58 -1.86
CA TYR A 158 -6.61 0.48 -0.89
C TYR A 158 -6.79 0.99 0.55
N THR A 159 -6.41 2.24 0.83
CA THR A 159 -6.66 2.84 2.14
C THR A 159 -8.15 3.00 2.45
N LEU A 160 -9.04 3.04 1.45
CA LEU A 160 -10.48 3.23 1.65
C LEU A 160 -11.11 2.10 2.48
N GLY A 161 -10.53 0.89 2.44
CA GLY A 161 -10.95 -0.23 3.27
C GLY A 161 -10.41 -0.20 4.71
N THR A 162 -9.65 0.84 5.07
CA THR A 162 -9.00 0.97 6.38
C THR A 162 -9.63 2.11 7.18
N ASP A 163 -9.96 1.86 8.45
CA ASP A 163 -10.35 2.93 9.37
C ASP A 163 -9.11 3.71 9.82
N LEU A 164 -8.98 4.93 9.30
CA LEU A 164 -7.83 5.80 9.60
C LEU A 164 -7.77 6.27 11.06
N LEU A 165 -8.88 6.21 11.80
CA LEU A 165 -8.94 6.61 13.20
C LEU A 165 -8.64 5.45 14.16
N GLN A 166 -8.71 4.21 13.67
CA GLN A 166 -8.42 2.99 14.43
C GLN A 166 -7.29 2.18 13.82
N LEU A 167 -6.24 2.87 13.39
CA LEU A 167 -5.04 2.21 12.89
C LEU A 167 -4.30 1.48 14.00
N GLU A 168 -3.75 0.31 13.66
CA GLU A 168 -2.76 -0.35 14.50
C GLU A 168 -1.52 0.53 14.66
N GLU A 169 -0.84 0.44 15.81
CA GLU A 169 0.33 1.26 16.14
C GLU A 169 1.42 1.21 15.04
N ALA A 170 1.67 0.03 14.46
CA ALA A 170 2.64 -0.14 13.39
C ALA A 170 2.27 0.65 12.11
N ALA A 171 0.98 0.68 11.76
CA ALA A 171 0.50 1.47 10.64
C ALA A 171 0.52 2.98 10.95
N ALA A 172 0.14 3.36 12.18
CA ALA A 172 0.14 4.74 12.65
C ALA A 172 1.55 5.36 12.66
N GLN A 173 2.59 4.56 12.94
CA GLN A 173 3.98 5.03 12.86
C GLN A 173 4.38 5.50 11.46
N SER A 174 3.78 4.91 10.42
CA SER A 174 4.03 5.33 9.03
C SER A 174 3.50 6.73 8.74
N LEU A 175 2.55 7.24 9.55
CA LEU A 175 2.07 8.62 9.44
C LEU A 175 3.12 9.65 9.88
N LYS A 176 4.11 9.25 10.70
CA LYS A 176 5.17 10.16 11.17
C LYS A 176 6.07 10.64 10.04
N SER A 177 6.24 9.82 9.00
CA SER A 177 7.08 10.14 7.84
C SER A 177 6.32 10.92 6.77
N MET A 178 5.00 11.08 6.92
CA MET A 178 4.16 11.82 5.98
C MET A 178 4.13 13.31 6.31
N VAL A 179 4.08 14.13 5.26
CA VAL A 179 3.76 15.54 5.40
C VAL A 179 2.26 15.68 5.72
N ALA A 180 1.93 16.61 6.61
CA ALA A 180 0.53 16.87 7.02
C ALA A 180 -0.41 17.13 5.83
N PHE A 181 0.12 17.71 4.74
CA PHE A 181 -0.62 17.93 3.49
C PHE A 181 -1.09 16.62 2.84
N ASP A 182 -0.23 15.60 2.75
CA ASP A 182 -0.58 14.32 2.13
C ASP A 182 -1.59 13.53 2.96
N TYR A 183 -1.47 13.63 4.29
CA TYR A 183 -2.45 13.08 5.22
C TYR A 183 -3.80 13.79 5.09
N HIS A 184 -3.81 15.13 4.99
CA HIS A 184 -5.03 15.89 4.73
C HIS A 184 -5.69 15.47 3.41
N ARG A 185 -4.92 15.27 2.33
CA ARG A 185 -5.46 14.77 1.04
C ARG A 185 -6.15 13.42 1.21
N LEU A 186 -5.55 12.51 1.98
CA LEU A 186 -6.13 11.21 2.28
C LEU A 186 -7.46 11.32 3.04
N LEU A 187 -7.51 12.16 4.08
CA LEU A 187 -8.74 12.42 4.84
C LEU A 187 -9.85 13.02 3.96
N VAL A 188 -9.50 13.95 3.08
CA VAL A 188 -10.46 14.55 2.13
C VAL A 188 -11.01 13.51 1.16
N LEU A 189 -10.17 12.60 0.65
CA LEU A 189 -10.63 11.50 -0.20
C LEU A 189 -11.64 10.63 0.55
N HIS A 190 -11.30 10.19 1.76
CA HIS A 190 -12.17 9.36 2.60
C HIS A 190 -13.51 10.04 2.87
N LYS A 191 -13.47 11.30 3.32
CA LYS A 191 -14.66 12.10 3.61
C LYS A 191 -15.56 12.27 2.38
N ARG A 192 -15.00 12.71 1.25
CA ARG A 192 -15.77 12.95 0.02
C ARG A 192 -16.44 11.67 -0.48
N ARG A 193 -15.72 10.54 -0.44
CA ARG A 193 -16.26 9.26 -0.87
C ARG A 193 -17.35 8.77 0.07
N ALA A 194 -17.17 8.90 1.39
CA ALA A 194 -18.19 8.57 2.38
C ALA A 194 -19.46 9.42 2.18
N GLU A 195 -19.33 10.73 2.03
CA GLU A 195 -20.46 11.65 1.79
C GLU A 195 -21.25 11.26 0.52
N ALA A 196 -20.55 11.00 -0.59
CA ALA A 196 -21.18 10.61 -1.84
C ALA A 196 -21.85 9.23 -1.77
N ALA A 197 -21.22 8.25 -1.10
CA ALA A 197 -21.81 6.92 -0.90
C ALA A 197 -23.08 6.98 -0.03
N ILE A 198 -23.05 7.77 1.04
CA ILE A 198 -24.20 8.00 1.92
C ILE A 198 -25.34 8.70 1.16
N GLU A 199 -25.01 9.66 0.30
CA GLU A 199 -26.01 10.35 -0.53
C GLU A 199 -26.71 9.38 -1.49
N PHE A 200 -25.97 8.45 -2.11
CA PHE A 200 -26.58 7.40 -2.95
C PHE A 200 -27.54 6.51 -2.16
N ILE A 201 -27.14 6.07 -0.96
CA ILE A 201 -27.99 5.23 -0.10
C ILE A 201 -29.29 5.96 0.27
N ARG A 202 -29.20 7.24 0.65
CA ARG A 202 -30.37 8.05 1.03
C ARG A 202 -31.32 8.27 -0.13
N LYS A 203 -30.80 8.64 -1.31
CA LYS A 203 -31.61 8.82 -2.52
C LYS A 203 -32.39 7.55 -2.88
N MET A 204 -31.76 6.37 -2.77
CA MET A 204 -32.43 5.09 -3.00
C MET A 204 -33.57 4.81 -1.99
N GLY A 205 -33.46 5.33 -0.77
CA GLY A 205 -34.52 5.25 0.24
C GLY A 205 -35.67 6.25 0.01
N GLU A 206 -35.38 7.36 -0.67
CA GLU A 206 -36.31 8.46 -0.94
C GLU A 206 -37.03 8.36 -2.31
N GLU A 207 -36.54 7.54 -3.25
CA GLU A 207 -37.12 7.47 -4.61
C GLU A 207 -38.62 7.14 -4.62
N ASP A 208 -39.30 7.99 -5.39
CA ASP A 208 -40.67 8.49 -5.23
C ASP A 208 -41.77 7.52 -5.75
N ASP A 209 -43.00 7.79 -5.33
CA ASP A 209 -44.28 7.05 -5.36
C ASP A 209 -44.71 6.45 -6.73
N GLN A 210 -43.96 6.63 -7.82
CA GLN A 210 -44.33 6.20 -9.19
C GLN A 210 -43.74 4.86 -9.64
N CYS A 211 -42.73 4.34 -8.95
CA CYS A 211 -42.09 3.05 -9.26
C CYS A 211 -42.22 2.00 -8.14
N GLY A 212 -43.16 2.18 -7.20
CA GLY A 212 -43.46 1.21 -6.15
C GLY A 212 -42.19 0.73 -5.43
N GLY A 213 -41.61 1.60 -4.59
CA GLY A 213 -40.32 1.46 -3.90
C GLY A 213 -39.60 0.12 -4.10
N LEU A 214 -38.45 0.14 -4.76
CA LEU A 214 -37.71 -1.02 -5.26
C LEU A 214 -37.44 -2.13 -4.24
N ILE A 215 -37.55 -1.81 -2.94
CA ILE A 215 -37.27 -2.71 -1.83
C ILE A 215 -38.51 -2.77 -0.95
N LYS A 216 -39.17 -3.94 -0.91
CA LYS A 216 -40.36 -4.20 -0.08
C LYS A 216 -40.23 -5.52 0.65
N CYS A 217 -40.82 -5.58 1.84
CA CYS A 217 -41.00 -6.80 2.62
C CYS A 217 -42.50 -7.05 2.80
N MET A 218 -42.95 -8.27 2.49
CA MET A 218 -44.37 -8.65 2.58
C MET A 218 -44.98 -8.42 3.98
N GLN A 219 -44.18 -8.47 5.04
CA GLN A 219 -44.66 -8.24 6.40
C GLN A 219 -44.52 -6.78 6.84
N CYS A 220 -43.42 -6.10 6.51
CA CYS A 220 -43.24 -4.69 6.88
C CYS A 220 -44.15 -3.76 6.08
N ASN A 221 -44.40 -4.08 4.81
CA ASN A 221 -45.14 -3.25 3.86
C ASN A 221 -46.54 -3.81 3.55
N GLY A 222 -47.05 -4.74 4.37
CA GLY A 222 -48.34 -5.39 4.16
C GLY A 222 -49.57 -4.56 4.55
N SER A 223 -49.39 -3.40 5.20
CA SER A 223 -50.46 -2.50 5.63
C SER A 223 -50.47 -1.23 4.80
N VAL A 224 -51.65 -0.64 4.58
CA VAL A 224 -51.80 0.65 3.85
C VAL A 224 -50.96 1.76 4.48
N PHE A 225 -50.82 1.75 5.81
CA PHE A 225 -50.03 2.75 6.54
C PHE A 225 -48.51 2.58 6.37
N THR A 226 -48.04 1.40 5.94
CA THR A 226 -46.61 1.08 5.82
C THR A 226 -46.20 0.69 4.40
N ALA A 227 -47.15 0.68 3.46
CA ALA A 227 -46.93 0.25 2.09
C ALA A 227 -45.93 1.16 1.35
N GLN A 228 -45.96 2.46 1.62
CA GLN A 228 -45.12 3.45 0.94
C GLN A 228 -43.69 3.50 1.49
N GLY A 229 -43.47 3.21 2.77
CA GLY A 229 -42.14 3.28 3.38
C GLY A 229 -41.18 2.14 2.99
N PRO A 230 -39.89 2.26 3.36
CA PRO A 230 -38.93 1.17 3.26
C PRO A 230 -39.20 0.08 4.32
N PRO A 231 -38.79 -1.19 4.09
CA PRO A 231 -38.92 -2.23 5.10
C PRO A 231 -37.96 -1.98 6.27
N LYS A 232 -38.28 -2.54 7.43
CA LYS A 232 -37.51 -2.32 8.67
C LYS A 232 -36.02 -2.67 8.52
N TRP A 233 -35.70 -3.72 7.77
CA TRP A 233 -34.29 -4.11 7.56
C TRP A 233 -33.51 -3.05 6.80
N TRP A 234 -34.13 -2.34 5.86
CA TRP A 234 -33.47 -1.26 5.11
C TRP A 234 -33.11 -0.10 6.03
N ILE A 235 -34.01 0.26 6.95
CA ILE A 235 -33.76 1.32 7.93
C ILE A 235 -32.59 0.96 8.85
N GLU A 236 -32.56 -0.27 9.38
CA GLU A 236 -31.45 -0.75 10.21
C GLU A 236 -30.14 -0.85 9.41
N TRP A 237 -30.21 -1.35 8.17
CA TRP A 237 -29.08 -1.46 7.28
C TRP A 237 -28.51 -0.09 6.91
N GLU A 238 -29.35 0.88 6.52
CA GLU A 238 -28.93 2.23 6.17
C GLU A 238 -28.20 2.89 7.36
N LYS A 239 -28.76 2.76 8.57
CA LYS A 239 -28.14 3.30 9.78
C LYS A 239 -26.75 2.70 10.01
N ASP A 240 -26.65 1.37 10.02
CA ASP A 240 -25.38 0.69 10.23
C ASP A 240 -24.39 0.99 9.09
N ALA A 241 -24.87 1.04 7.84
CA ALA A 241 -24.06 1.29 6.65
C ALA A 241 -23.51 2.72 6.62
N VAL A 242 -24.29 3.71 7.07
CA VAL A 242 -23.83 5.10 7.20
C VAL A 242 -22.67 5.21 8.17
N ASP A 243 -22.72 4.51 9.31
CA ASP A 243 -21.63 4.54 10.28
C ASP A 243 -20.39 3.78 9.79
N GLU A 244 -20.60 2.65 9.12
CA GLU A 244 -19.53 1.87 8.49
C GLU A 244 -18.83 2.66 7.36
N LEU A 245 -19.59 3.32 6.46
CA LEU A 245 -19.03 4.09 5.35
C LEU A 245 -18.27 5.35 5.78
N LYS A 246 -18.58 5.92 6.95
CA LYS A 246 -17.79 7.02 7.53
C LYS A 246 -16.40 6.56 7.95
N ALA A 247 -16.28 5.31 8.43
CA ALA A 247 -15.01 4.73 8.84
C ALA A 247 -14.24 4.13 7.66
N ARG A 248 -14.94 3.37 6.80
CA ARG A 248 -14.41 2.65 5.65
C ARG A 248 -15.31 2.91 4.43
N PRO A 249 -15.01 3.90 3.58
CA PRO A 249 -15.83 4.27 2.42
C PRO A 249 -15.71 3.26 1.25
N THR A 250 -16.02 1.99 1.52
CA THR A 250 -15.98 0.86 0.60
C THR A 250 -17.28 0.06 0.66
N THR A 251 -17.57 -0.68 -0.40
CA THR A 251 -18.78 -1.50 -0.52
C THR A 251 -18.60 -2.92 0.02
N ASP A 252 -17.36 -3.33 0.32
CA ASP A 252 -17.02 -4.72 0.66
C ASP A 252 -17.72 -5.20 1.94
N VAL A 253 -17.86 -4.31 2.94
CA VAL A 253 -18.48 -4.64 4.22
C VAL A 253 -20.00 -4.46 4.17
N VAL A 254 -20.49 -3.30 3.74
CA VAL A 254 -21.91 -2.93 3.85
C VAL A 254 -22.84 -3.78 2.99
N PHE A 255 -22.34 -4.35 1.88
CA PHE A 255 -23.09 -5.29 1.04
C PHE A 255 -22.75 -6.77 1.31
N GLY A 256 -21.92 -7.04 2.32
CA GLY A 256 -21.61 -8.39 2.75
C GLY A 256 -22.82 -9.12 3.32
N LEU A 257 -22.89 -10.44 3.12
CA LEU A 257 -24.02 -11.26 3.59
C LEU A 257 -24.19 -11.18 5.11
N ASP A 258 -23.10 -11.18 5.88
CA ASP A 258 -23.14 -11.07 7.34
C ASP A 258 -23.69 -9.72 7.81
N PHE A 259 -23.35 -8.64 7.10
CA PHE A 259 -23.82 -7.30 7.40
C PHE A 259 -25.32 -7.16 7.13
N LEU A 260 -25.77 -7.60 5.95
CA LEU A 260 -27.18 -7.61 5.55
C LEU A 260 -28.02 -8.53 6.46
N TYR A 261 -27.49 -9.70 6.83
CA TYR A 261 -28.12 -10.62 7.78
C TYR A 261 -28.26 -9.98 9.16
N GLY A 262 -27.22 -9.28 9.64
CA GLY A 262 -27.25 -8.52 10.88
C GLY A 262 -28.38 -7.49 10.91
N ALA A 263 -28.51 -6.68 9.86
CA ALA A 263 -29.58 -5.70 9.72
C ALA A 263 -30.98 -6.36 9.66
N ALA A 264 -31.15 -7.43 8.89
CA ALA A 264 -32.40 -8.17 8.82
C ALA A 264 -32.80 -8.77 10.18
N ARG A 265 -31.83 -9.28 10.96
CA ARG A 265 -32.06 -9.81 12.31
C ARG A 265 -32.44 -8.70 13.29
N LYS A 266 -31.74 -7.56 13.28
CA LYS A 266 -32.04 -6.38 14.13
C LYS A 266 -33.45 -5.84 13.87
N SER A 267 -33.93 -5.93 12.63
CA SER A 267 -35.28 -5.48 12.25
C SER A 267 -36.43 -6.18 12.99
N GLY A 268 -36.18 -7.36 13.57
CA GLY A 268 -37.17 -8.18 14.28
C GLY A 268 -38.26 -8.79 13.39
N CYS A 269 -38.16 -8.66 12.06
CA CYS A 269 -39.15 -9.20 11.12
C CYS A 269 -38.66 -10.51 10.47
N VAL A 270 -39.46 -11.57 10.59
CA VAL A 270 -39.11 -12.91 10.08
C VAL A 270 -39.02 -12.99 8.56
N ARG A 271 -39.67 -12.08 7.83
CA ARG A 271 -39.67 -12.05 6.35
C ARG A 271 -38.62 -11.12 5.75
N CYS A 272 -37.92 -10.32 6.56
CA CYS A 272 -36.94 -9.39 6.04
C CYS A 272 -35.75 -10.08 5.37
N MET A 273 -35.37 -11.28 5.78
CA MET A 273 -34.31 -12.03 5.08
C MET A 273 -34.69 -12.40 3.65
N GLY A 274 -35.94 -12.82 3.42
CA GLY A 274 -36.45 -13.08 2.06
C GLY A 274 -36.43 -11.80 1.21
N SER A 275 -36.85 -10.68 1.81
CA SER A 275 -36.83 -9.36 1.17
C SER A 275 -35.41 -8.93 0.75
N VAL A 276 -34.39 -9.17 1.59
CA VAL A 276 -32.98 -8.91 1.23
C VAL A 276 -32.58 -9.72 -0.01
N LEU A 277 -32.89 -11.01 -0.04
CA LEU A 277 -32.56 -11.88 -1.18
C LEU A 277 -33.30 -11.47 -2.46
N GLU A 278 -34.56 -11.07 -2.35
CA GLU A 278 -35.36 -10.57 -3.49
C GLU A 278 -34.81 -9.23 -4.02
N SER A 279 -34.19 -8.43 -3.14
CA SER A 279 -33.62 -7.10 -3.46
C SER A 279 -32.20 -7.15 -4.05
N TRP A 280 -31.68 -8.34 -4.39
CA TRP A 280 -30.29 -8.52 -4.81
C TRP A 280 -29.87 -7.64 -6.01
N LYS A 281 -30.77 -7.41 -6.98
CA LYS A 281 -30.49 -6.56 -8.15
C LYS A 281 -30.23 -5.12 -7.70
N VAL A 282 -31.10 -4.60 -6.84
CA VAL A 282 -31.00 -3.25 -6.31
C VAL A 282 -29.72 -3.07 -5.51
N LEU A 283 -29.39 -4.04 -4.65
CA LEU A 283 -28.16 -4.03 -3.87
C LEU A 283 -26.90 -4.09 -4.75
N ARG A 284 -26.92 -4.88 -5.83
CA ARG A 284 -25.83 -4.94 -6.80
C ARG A 284 -25.68 -3.63 -7.55
N ASP A 285 -26.78 -3.07 -8.07
CA ASP A 285 -26.75 -1.85 -8.88
C ASP A 285 -26.30 -0.65 -8.01
N LEU A 286 -26.74 -0.61 -6.74
CA LEU A 286 -26.26 0.38 -5.75
C LEU A 286 -24.78 0.18 -5.40
N LYS A 287 -24.33 -1.08 -5.25
CA LYS A 287 -22.91 -1.39 -5.05
C LYS A 287 -22.07 -0.89 -6.22
N GLU A 288 -22.47 -1.19 -7.46
CA GLU A 288 -21.78 -0.72 -8.67
C GLU A 288 -21.73 0.81 -8.75
N ALA A 289 -22.82 1.49 -8.38
CA ALA A 289 -22.86 2.95 -8.34
C ALA A 289 -21.86 3.53 -7.31
N ILE A 290 -21.79 2.97 -6.11
CA ILE A 290 -20.83 3.41 -5.08
C ILE A 290 -19.39 3.07 -5.49
N ASP A 291 -19.16 1.90 -6.09
CA ASP A 291 -17.83 1.49 -6.55
C ASP A 291 -17.29 2.42 -7.64
N SER A 292 -18.17 2.96 -8.50
CA SER A 292 -17.83 3.90 -9.57
C SER A 292 -17.36 5.29 -9.10
N LEU A 293 -17.53 5.60 -7.81
CA LEU A 293 -17.09 6.88 -7.25
C LEU A 293 -15.57 7.09 -7.43
N PRO A 294 -15.08 8.35 -7.46
CA PRO A 294 -13.65 8.63 -7.45
C PRO A 294 -12.93 7.96 -6.27
N SER A 295 -11.84 7.26 -6.55
CA SER A 295 -11.13 6.41 -5.58
C SER A 295 -9.68 6.83 -5.29
N THR A 296 -9.21 7.94 -5.89
CA THR A 296 -7.82 8.40 -5.77
C THR A 296 -7.73 9.85 -5.32
N THR A 297 -6.64 10.20 -4.63
CA THR A 297 -6.28 11.59 -4.24
C THR A 297 -5.74 12.44 -5.38
#